data_AF-A0A9Q1UZD8-F1
#
_entry.id   AF-A0A9Q1UZD8-F1
#
_cell.length_a   1.000
_cell.length_b   1.000
_cell.length_c   1.000
_cell.angle_alpha   90.00
_cell.angle_beta   90.00
_cell.angle_gamma   90.00
#
_symmetry.space_group_name_H-M   'P 1'
#
loop_
_entity.id
_entity.type
_entity.pdbx_description
1 polymer ?
#
loop_
_entity_poly.entity_id
_entity_poly.type
_entity_poly.pdbx_seq_one_letter_code
_entity_poly.pdbx_strand_id
1 'polypeptide(L)'
;MKLKNKFIIMGTIAFGLVGSTKAFAIDNSSIRQIIEPKNAVSVDKVWKINFSKQLNKDSVTKNSIKVLNKNGQTIEMNFKIAFDEKSVEITPLKDKYKKGETYSIIIAKDLKDKNNKPLKQETRMKFTIEKETSNGSSSSGGSSSSSSASSGSQVKVSPAVKSAREGLLRIKPIVKSKGQKDLVDYLVNTLDKRISNNDYKVNSEEVKKKYKSLPLAEQESFKNVICATFTIGELMDIRDALGV
;
A
#
# COMPACT_ATOMS: atom_id res chain seq x y z
N MET A 1 65.91 40.89 -2.18
CA MET A 1 66.13 41.23 -3.61
C MET A 1 66.32 39.92 -4.37
N LYS A 2 65.57 39.56 -5.42
CA LYS A 2 64.86 40.32 -6.45
C LYS A 2 63.43 39.79 -6.65
N LEU A 3 62.48 40.70 -6.56
CA LEU A 3 61.08 40.56 -6.97
C LEU A 3 61.03 40.75 -8.50
N LYS A 4 60.31 39.91 -9.24
CA LYS A 4 59.81 40.26 -10.58
C LYS A 4 58.30 40.07 -10.58
N ASN A 5 57.63 41.20 -10.43
CA ASN A 5 56.19 41.39 -10.52
C ASN A 5 55.74 41.47 -11.99
N LYS A 6 54.49 41.05 -12.25
CA LYS A 6 53.38 41.77 -12.95
C LYS A 6 52.72 41.09 -14.17
N PHE A 7 51.37 41.11 -14.10
CA PHE A 7 50.31 40.97 -15.13
C PHE A 7 50.13 39.54 -15.71
N ILE A 8 48.94 38.96 -15.85
CA ILE A 8 47.71 39.47 -16.48
C ILE A 8 46.46 38.79 -15.89
N ILE A 9 45.41 39.58 -15.70
CA ILE A 9 44.02 39.19 -15.43
C ILE A 9 43.47 38.43 -16.65
N MET A 10 43.15 37.15 -16.51
CA MET A 10 42.34 36.41 -17.50
C MET A 10 40.99 36.08 -16.87
N GLY A 11 40.08 37.05 -16.98
CA GLY A 11 38.67 36.84 -16.79
C GLY A 11 38.10 36.17 -18.04
N THR A 12 37.73 34.91 -17.92
CA THR A 12 36.73 34.26 -18.77
C THR A 12 35.89 33.36 -17.87
N ILE A 13 34.88 33.99 -17.26
CA ILE A 13 33.73 33.29 -16.70
C ILE A 13 33.09 32.57 -17.89
N ALA A 14 33.32 31.26 -18.00
CA ALA A 14 32.57 30.40 -18.89
C ALA A 14 31.13 30.43 -18.40
N PHE A 15 30.30 31.20 -19.12
CA PHE A 15 28.87 31.29 -18.94
C PHE A 15 28.31 29.88 -19.11
N GLY A 16 27.99 29.24 -17.98
CA GLY A 16 27.34 27.94 -17.96
C GLY A 16 26.03 28.05 -18.72
N LEU A 17 26.00 27.48 -19.92
CA LEU A 17 24.78 27.14 -20.64
C LEU A 17 24.01 26.14 -19.75
N VAL A 18 23.18 26.67 -18.86
CA VAL A 18 22.10 25.92 -18.23
C VAL A 18 21.05 25.72 -19.31
N GLY A 19 21.33 24.78 -20.22
CA GLY A 19 20.30 24.18 -21.05
C GLY A 19 19.26 23.64 -20.10
N SER A 20 18.05 24.21 -20.14
CA SER A 20 16.90 23.70 -19.42
C SER A 20 16.57 22.33 -20.00
N THR A 21 17.29 21.31 -19.54
CA THR A 21 16.91 19.93 -19.76
C THR A 21 15.52 19.82 -19.14
N LYS A 22 14.52 19.58 -20.00
CA LYS A 22 13.23 19.12 -19.52
C LYS A 22 13.52 17.77 -18.87
N ALA A 23 13.70 17.78 -17.55
CA ALA A 23 13.71 16.57 -16.77
C ALA A 23 12.30 16.00 -16.89
N PHE A 24 12.12 15.00 -17.75
CA PHE A 24 10.98 14.11 -17.61
C PHE A 24 11.16 13.45 -16.25
N ALA A 25 10.37 13.86 -15.26
CA ALA A 25 10.19 13.07 -14.07
C ALA A 25 9.71 11.70 -14.57
N ILE A 26 10.61 10.71 -14.53
CA ILE A 26 10.21 9.32 -14.59
C ILE A 26 9.34 9.16 -13.36
N ASP A 27 8.03 9.10 -13.59
CA ASP A 27 7.04 8.67 -12.62
C ASP A 27 7.57 7.36 -12.02
N ASN A 28 8.19 7.50 -10.87
CA ASN A 28 8.80 6.45 -10.08
C ASN A 28 7.75 5.87 -9.15
N SER A 29 6.45 6.12 -9.39
CA SER A 29 5.40 5.33 -8.79
C SER A 29 5.60 3.87 -9.23
N SER A 30 6.28 3.11 -8.37
CA SER A 30 6.61 1.71 -8.64
C SER A 30 5.36 0.80 -8.60
N ILE A 31 4.20 1.39 -8.28
CA ILE A 31 2.93 0.71 -8.06
C ILE A 31 1.78 1.49 -8.70
N ARG A 32 1.12 0.86 -9.67
CA ARG A 32 -0.17 1.29 -10.22
C ARG A 32 -1.31 0.90 -9.28
N GLN A 33 -2.11 1.87 -8.86
CA GLN A 33 -3.36 1.61 -8.14
C GLN A 33 -4.54 1.67 -9.09
N ILE A 34 -5.39 0.65 -9.07
CA ILE A 34 -6.72 0.71 -9.67
C ILE A 34 -7.62 1.39 -8.63
N ILE A 35 -7.93 2.65 -8.89
CA ILE A 35 -8.57 3.55 -7.91
C ILE A 35 -10.07 3.26 -7.78
N GLU A 36 -10.72 2.74 -8.82
CA GLU A 36 -12.14 2.42 -8.82
C GLU A 36 -12.48 1.35 -7.76
N PRO A 37 -13.16 1.72 -6.67
CA PRO A 37 -13.49 0.78 -5.61
C PRO A 37 -14.59 -0.16 -6.10
N LYS A 38 -14.32 -1.47 -6.08
CA LYS A 38 -15.35 -2.47 -6.42
C LYS A 38 -16.11 -2.85 -5.16
N ASN A 39 -17.31 -2.26 -5.01
CA ASN A 39 -18.29 -2.54 -3.97
C ASN A 39 -19.68 -2.58 -4.64
N ALA A 40 -20.66 -3.38 -4.20
CA ALA A 40 -20.60 -4.49 -3.26
C ALA A 40 -20.29 -5.79 -4.03
N VAL A 41 -19.25 -6.52 -3.63
CA VAL A 41 -18.78 -7.72 -4.34
C VAL A 41 -19.30 -8.98 -3.65
N SER A 42 -19.80 -9.94 -4.43
CA SER A 42 -20.24 -11.23 -3.91
C SER A 42 -19.10 -12.03 -3.26
N VAL A 43 -19.44 -12.84 -2.25
CA VAL A 43 -18.51 -13.75 -1.55
C VAL A 43 -17.90 -14.83 -2.44
N ASP A 44 -18.50 -15.12 -3.59
CA ASP A 44 -18.06 -16.13 -4.56
C ASP A 44 -17.42 -15.50 -5.81
N LYS A 45 -17.14 -14.18 -5.78
CA LYS A 45 -16.64 -13.45 -6.95
C LYS A 45 -15.38 -14.08 -7.53
N VAL A 46 -15.49 -14.54 -8.78
CA VAL A 46 -14.34 -14.88 -9.63
C VAL A 46 -13.80 -13.62 -10.30
N TRP A 47 -12.48 -13.43 -10.20
CA TRP A 47 -11.77 -12.33 -10.83
C TRP A 47 -11.07 -12.79 -12.10
N LYS A 48 -11.31 -12.09 -13.21
CA LYS A 48 -10.52 -12.25 -14.44
C LYS A 48 -9.59 -11.06 -14.60
N ILE A 49 -8.29 -11.32 -14.63
CA ILE A 49 -7.25 -10.31 -14.86
C ILE A 49 -6.73 -10.47 -16.27
N ASN A 50 -6.84 -9.41 -17.08
CA ASN A 50 -6.36 -9.41 -18.46
C ASN A 50 -5.01 -8.69 -18.55
N PHE A 51 -4.10 -9.26 -19.33
CA PHE A 51 -2.77 -8.74 -19.59
C PHE A 51 -2.66 -8.37 -21.07
N SER A 52 -1.90 -7.31 -21.37
CA SER A 52 -1.64 -6.89 -22.75
C SER A 52 -0.75 -7.85 -23.53
N LYS A 53 -0.05 -8.75 -22.82
CA LYS A 53 0.87 -9.74 -23.37
C LYS A 53 0.61 -11.12 -22.76
N GLN A 54 1.06 -12.15 -23.47
CA GLN A 54 1.07 -13.51 -22.94
C GLN A 54 2.05 -13.62 -21.76
N LEU A 55 1.64 -14.36 -20.74
CA LEU A 55 2.40 -14.60 -19.51
C LEU A 55 3.38 -15.76 -19.67
N ASN A 56 4.51 -15.67 -18.97
CA ASN A 56 5.28 -16.86 -18.64
C ASN A 56 4.57 -17.59 -17.50
N LYS A 57 4.10 -18.81 -17.77
CA LYS A 57 3.36 -19.65 -16.79
C LYS A 57 4.14 -19.89 -15.51
N ASP A 58 5.45 -20.09 -15.60
CA ASP A 58 6.31 -20.38 -14.43
C ASP A 58 6.46 -19.16 -13.52
N SER A 59 6.20 -17.96 -14.04
CA SER A 59 6.20 -16.74 -13.24
C SER A 59 4.87 -16.48 -12.52
N VAL A 60 3.79 -17.21 -12.86
CA VAL A 60 2.49 -17.11 -12.18
C VAL A 60 2.53 -17.97 -10.92
N THR A 61 2.78 -17.32 -9.78
CA THR A 61 2.95 -17.98 -8.48
C THR A 61 2.11 -17.26 -7.43
N LYS A 62 2.01 -17.86 -6.23
CA LYS A 62 1.36 -17.22 -5.07
C LYS A 62 2.05 -15.92 -4.62
N ASN A 63 3.28 -15.67 -5.07
CA ASN A 63 4.02 -14.44 -4.77
C ASN A 63 3.77 -13.33 -5.79
N SER A 64 3.62 -13.71 -7.06
CA SER A 64 3.41 -12.76 -8.17
C SER A 64 1.96 -12.33 -8.31
N ILE A 65 1.00 -13.17 -7.91
CA ILE A 65 -0.42 -12.83 -7.80
C ILE A 65 -0.93 -13.25 -6.43
N LYS A 66 -1.42 -12.30 -5.63
CA LYS A 66 -1.92 -12.56 -4.27
C LYS A 66 -3.15 -11.72 -3.94
N VAL A 67 -3.97 -12.25 -3.04
CA VAL A 67 -5.08 -11.53 -2.44
C VAL A 67 -4.81 -11.38 -0.95
N LEU A 68 -4.88 -10.15 -0.45
CA LEU A 68 -4.67 -9.83 0.96
C LEU A 68 -5.99 -9.43 1.61
N ASN A 69 -6.21 -9.86 2.85
CA ASN A 69 -7.28 -9.33 3.69
C ASN A 69 -6.95 -7.94 4.23
N LYS A 70 -7.88 -7.33 4.98
CA LYS A 70 -7.66 -6.03 5.65
C LYS A 70 -6.46 -5.99 6.59
N ASN A 71 -6.02 -7.14 7.11
CA ASN A 71 -4.87 -7.26 8.00
C ASN A 71 -3.57 -7.53 7.23
N GLY A 72 -3.60 -7.53 5.90
CA GLY A 72 -2.42 -7.69 5.06
C GLY A 72 -1.96 -9.14 4.94
N GLN A 73 -2.74 -10.07 5.48
CA GLN A 73 -2.46 -11.50 5.42
C GLN A 73 -2.94 -12.03 4.07
N THR A 74 -2.09 -12.82 3.42
CA THR A 74 -2.46 -13.54 2.21
C THR A 74 -3.58 -14.51 2.52
N ILE A 75 -4.67 -14.40 1.76
CA ILE A 75 -5.72 -15.41 1.76
C ILE A 75 -5.47 -16.37 0.60
N GLU A 76 -5.85 -17.62 0.82
CA GLU A 76 -5.63 -18.69 -0.13
C GLU A 76 -6.68 -18.64 -1.25
N MET A 77 -6.20 -18.72 -2.49
CA MET A 77 -7.00 -18.60 -3.71
C MET A 77 -6.57 -19.66 -4.73
N ASN A 78 -7.48 -20.04 -5.61
CA ASN A 78 -7.17 -20.82 -6.81
C ASN A 78 -6.85 -19.89 -7.98
N PHE A 79 -5.80 -20.22 -8.72
CA PHE A 79 -5.34 -19.49 -9.89
C PHE A 79 -5.40 -20.38 -11.12
N LYS A 80 -6.01 -19.89 -12.20
CA LYS A 80 -6.07 -20.60 -13.48
C LYS A 80 -5.66 -19.66 -14.59
N ILE A 81 -4.59 -20.02 -15.31
CA ILE A 81 -4.17 -19.29 -16.51
C ILE A 81 -5.11 -19.73 -17.65
N ALA A 82 -5.67 -18.77 -18.38
CA ALA A 82 -6.49 -19.05 -19.54
C ALA A 82 -5.64 -19.63 -20.69
N PHE A 83 -6.30 -20.32 -21.63
CA PHE A 83 -5.64 -20.97 -22.76
C PHE A 83 -4.83 -19.99 -23.63
N ASP A 84 -5.30 -18.75 -23.75
CA ASP A 84 -4.61 -17.68 -24.51
C ASP A 84 -3.34 -17.16 -23.83
N GLU A 85 -3.07 -17.57 -22.59
CA GLU A 85 -1.98 -17.10 -21.72
C GLU A 85 -2.02 -15.60 -21.43
N LYS A 86 -3.13 -14.91 -21.76
CA LYS A 86 -3.30 -13.45 -21.58
C LYS A 86 -4.23 -13.11 -20.43
N SER A 87 -4.78 -14.10 -19.75
CA SER A 87 -5.58 -13.85 -18.55
C SER A 87 -5.37 -14.89 -17.46
N VAL A 88 -5.58 -14.45 -16.22
CA VAL A 88 -5.60 -15.29 -15.03
C VAL A 88 -6.95 -15.13 -14.35
N GLU A 89 -7.61 -16.26 -14.10
CA GLU A 89 -8.78 -16.36 -13.25
C GLU A 89 -8.36 -16.62 -11.80
N ILE A 90 -8.91 -15.85 -10.88
CA ILE A 90 -8.70 -15.99 -9.44
C ILE A 90 -10.03 -16.32 -8.79
N THR A 91 -10.10 -17.49 -8.16
CA THR A 91 -11.30 -17.99 -7.50
C THR A 91 -11.06 -18.11 -6.00
N PRO A 92 -11.91 -17.53 -5.14
CA PRO A 92 -11.79 -17.73 -3.70
C PRO A 92 -12.01 -19.20 -3.35
N LEU A 93 -11.20 -19.74 -2.43
CA LEU A 93 -11.59 -20.97 -1.77
C LEU A 93 -12.81 -20.73 -0.88
N LYS A 94 -13.55 -21.79 -0.57
CA LYS A 94 -14.76 -21.72 0.26
C LYS A 94 -14.49 -20.97 1.56
N ASP A 95 -15.39 -20.06 1.93
CA ASP A 95 -15.40 -19.30 3.18
C ASP A 95 -14.16 -18.40 3.43
N LYS A 96 -13.39 -18.03 2.40
CA LYS A 96 -12.22 -17.12 2.54
C LYS A 96 -12.61 -15.64 2.57
N TYR A 97 -13.70 -15.27 1.93
CA TYR A 97 -14.24 -13.92 1.97
C TYR A 97 -15.25 -13.77 3.11
N LYS A 98 -15.09 -12.69 3.89
CA LYS A 98 -15.97 -12.31 4.98
C LYS A 98 -16.80 -11.10 4.53
N LYS A 99 -18.11 -11.17 4.78
CA LYS A 99 -19.04 -10.08 4.44
C LYS A 99 -18.66 -8.78 5.12
N GLY A 100 -18.76 -7.67 4.39
CA GLY A 100 -18.38 -6.33 4.84
C GLY A 100 -16.88 -6.06 4.97
N GLU A 101 -16.01 -7.03 4.71
CA GLU A 101 -14.56 -6.85 4.79
C GLU A 101 -13.96 -6.37 3.45
N THR A 102 -12.89 -5.58 3.55
CA THR A 102 -12.13 -5.08 2.40
C THR A 102 -10.88 -5.94 2.15
N TYR A 103 -10.63 -6.22 0.88
CA TYR A 103 -9.53 -7.03 0.40
C TYR A 103 -8.74 -6.27 -0.68
N SER A 104 -7.58 -6.81 -1.05
CA SER A 104 -6.77 -6.26 -2.14
C SER A 104 -6.14 -7.35 -2.99
N ILE A 105 -6.28 -7.24 -4.30
CA ILE A 105 -5.53 -8.03 -5.28
C ILE A 105 -4.22 -7.29 -5.57
N ILE A 106 -3.11 -8.02 -5.54
CA ILE A 106 -1.77 -7.52 -5.88
C ILE A 106 -1.21 -8.36 -7.01
N ILE A 107 -0.74 -7.68 -8.05
CA ILE A 107 0.03 -8.23 -9.16
C ILE A 107 1.43 -7.65 -9.07
N ALA A 108 2.36 -8.44 -8.55
CA ALA A 108 3.71 -7.99 -8.26
C ALA A 108 4.55 -7.85 -9.54
N LYS A 109 5.58 -6.99 -9.45
CA LYS A 109 6.45 -6.62 -10.57
C LYS A 109 7.23 -7.81 -11.16
N ASP A 110 7.45 -8.85 -10.36
CA ASP A 110 8.18 -10.06 -10.72
C ASP A 110 7.42 -11.01 -11.66
N LEU A 111 6.11 -10.80 -11.86
CA LEU A 111 5.34 -11.49 -12.90
C LEU A 111 5.91 -11.16 -14.29
N LYS A 112 6.14 -12.17 -15.12
CA LYS A 112 6.84 -12.03 -16.41
C LYS A 112 5.92 -12.30 -17.60
N ASP A 113 6.18 -11.59 -18.69
CA ASP A 113 5.66 -11.97 -20.00
C ASP A 113 6.40 -13.20 -20.54
N LYS A 114 5.89 -13.78 -21.63
CA LYS A 114 6.45 -14.97 -22.30
C LYS A 114 7.90 -14.79 -22.77
N ASN A 115 8.35 -13.55 -22.90
CA ASN A 115 9.73 -13.19 -23.25
C ASN A 115 10.59 -12.93 -22.00
N ASN A 116 10.13 -13.39 -20.82
CA ASN A 116 10.77 -13.20 -19.52
C ASN A 116 10.95 -11.74 -19.06
N LYS A 117 10.21 -10.80 -19.65
CA LYS A 117 10.25 -9.40 -19.21
C LYS A 117 9.28 -9.19 -18.04
N PRO A 118 9.73 -8.57 -16.93
CA PRO A 118 8.85 -8.29 -15.79
C PRO A 118 7.76 -7.27 -16.14
N LEU A 119 6.70 -7.23 -15.34
CA LEU A 119 5.72 -6.14 -15.38
C LEU A 119 6.42 -4.78 -15.23
N LYS A 120 5.89 -3.78 -15.95
CA LYS A 120 6.41 -2.40 -15.88
C LYS A 120 6.39 -1.86 -14.45
N GLN A 121 5.33 -2.18 -13.72
CA GLN A 121 5.10 -1.77 -12.34
C GLN A 121 4.14 -2.76 -11.67
N GLU A 122 4.22 -2.85 -10.34
CA GLU A 122 3.24 -3.61 -9.55
C GLU A 122 1.85 -3.00 -9.72
N THR A 123 0.79 -3.79 -9.69
CA THR A 123 -0.59 -3.29 -9.78
C THR A 123 -1.42 -3.77 -8.59
N ARG A 124 -2.17 -2.87 -7.96
CA ARG A 124 -3.04 -3.17 -6.82
C ARG A 124 -4.48 -2.75 -7.08
N MET A 125 -5.45 -3.52 -6.61
CA MET A 125 -6.88 -3.20 -6.67
C MET A 125 -7.56 -3.54 -5.35
N LYS A 126 -8.32 -2.59 -4.78
CA LYS A 126 -9.14 -2.79 -3.58
C LYS A 126 -10.56 -3.22 -3.97
N PHE A 127 -11.20 -4.05 -3.14
CA PHE A 127 -12.61 -4.40 -3.26
C PHE A 127 -13.21 -4.72 -1.89
N THR A 128 -14.52 -4.52 -1.73
CA THR A 128 -15.24 -4.82 -0.48
C THR A 128 -16.38 -5.78 -0.75
N ILE A 129 -16.45 -6.81 0.09
CA ILE A 129 -17.52 -7.80 0.02
C ILE A 129 -18.81 -7.18 0.55
N GLU A 130 -19.92 -7.54 -0.08
CA GLU A 130 -21.26 -7.15 0.38
C GLU A 130 -21.48 -7.42 1.88
N LYS A 131 -22.25 -6.55 2.53
CA LYS A 131 -22.66 -6.74 3.92
C LYS A 131 -23.90 -7.63 3.97
N GLU A 132 -24.08 -8.34 5.08
CA GLU A 132 -25.37 -8.96 5.36
C GLU A 132 -26.45 -7.88 5.40
N THR A 133 -27.41 -7.95 4.47
CA THR A 133 -28.64 -7.17 4.60
C THR A 133 -29.52 -7.90 5.61
N SER A 134 -29.56 -7.39 6.85
CA SER A 134 -30.53 -7.83 7.84
C SER A 134 -31.92 -7.38 7.40
N ASN A 135 -32.54 -8.13 6.48
CA ASN A 135 -33.92 -7.90 6.10
C ASN A 135 -34.81 -8.53 7.18
N GLY A 136 -35.49 -7.68 7.94
CA GLY A 136 -36.38 -8.09 9.01
C GLY A 136 -37.51 -8.99 8.47
N SER A 137 -37.55 -10.22 8.95
CA SER A 137 -38.74 -11.06 8.93
C SER A 137 -38.80 -11.83 10.23
N SER A 138 -39.82 -11.47 11.00
CA SER A 138 -40.21 -12.00 12.29
C SER A 138 -40.39 -13.52 12.23
N SER A 139 -39.74 -14.26 13.12
CA SER A 139 -40.36 -15.42 13.77
C SER A 139 -39.66 -15.73 15.09
N SER A 140 -40.51 -15.94 16.07
CA SER A 140 -40.29 -16.16 17.49
C SER A 140 -39.67 -17.51 17.83
N GLY A 141 -38.92 -17.56 18.92
CA GLY A 141 -38.89 -18.73 19.81
C GLY A 141 -37.50 -19.18 20.24
N GLY A 142 -37.22 -19.10 21.55
CA GLY A 142 -36.22 -19.95 22.21
C GLY A 142 -35.12 -19.21 22.96
N SER A 143 -35.39 -18.86 24.21
CA SER A 143 -34.40 -18.48 25.22
C SER A 143 -33.50 -19.65 25.60
N SER A 144 -32.21 -19.40 25.81
CA SER A 144 -31.44 -20.05 26.89
C SER A 144 -30.09 -19.36 27.17
N SER A 145 -30.07 -18.72 28.35
CA SER A 145 -29.01 -18.69 29.37
C SER A 145 -27.59 -18.19 29.03
N SER A 146 -27.36 -16.99 29.56
CA SER A 146 -26.15 -16.42 30.16
C SER A 146 -25.04 -17.35 30.66
N SER A 147 -23.79 -16.93 30.42
CA SER A 147 -22.79 -16.86 31.49
C SER A 147 -21.80 -15.72 31.21
N SER A 148 -21.93 -14.68 32.03
CA SER A 148 -20.95 -13.63 32.29
C SER A 148 -19.66 -14.19 32.87
N ALA A 149 -18.52 -13.83 32.28
CA ALA A 149 -17.21 -13.92 32.92
C ALA A 149 -16.41 -12.66 32.58
N SER A 150 -16.40 -11.72 33.52
CA SER A 150 -15.40 -10.66 33.63
C SER A 150 -14.05 -11.30 33.95
N SER A 151 -13.02 -11.03 33.15
CA SER A 151 -11.63 -11.25 33.56
C SER A 151 -10.64 -10.50 32.67
N GLY A 152 -10.05 -9.43 33.23
CA GLY A 152 -8.79 -8.82 32.80
C GLY A 152 -8.76 -8.08 31.45
N SER A 153 -8.77 -6.74 31.49
CA SER A 153 -8.33 -5.87 30.39
C SER A 153 -6.84 -6.12 30.06
N GLN A 154 -6.57 -7.15 29.27
CA GLN A 154 -5.37 -7.24 28.45
C GLN A 154 -5.68 -6.48 27.15
N VAL A 155 -5.06 -5.31 26.98
CA VAL A 155 -5.19 -4.47 25.78
C VAL A 155 -4.85 -5.33 24.56
N LYS A 156 -5.88 -5.72 23.80
CA LYS A 156 -5.76 -6.53 22.59
C LYS A 156 -5.26 -5.64 21.45
N VAL A 157 -4.04 -5.13 21.59
CA VAL A 157 -3.37 -4.32 20.56
C VAL A 157 -3.29 -5.16 19.29
N SER A 158 -3.88 -4.67 18.20
CA SER A 158 -3.88 -5.41 16.94
C SER A 158 -2.42 -5.63 16.47
N PRO A 159 -2.04 -6.87 16.10
CA PRO A 159 -0.70 -7.16 15.58
C PRO A 159 -0.30 -6.24 14.42
N ALA A 160 -1.28 -5.85 13.59
CA ALA A 160 -1.09 -4.91 12.49
C ALA A 160 -0.59 -3.53 12.95
N VAL A 161 -1.18 -2.95 14.00
CA VAL A 161 -0.77 -1.63 14.52
C VAL A 161 0.66 -1.67 15.09
N LYS A 162 1.04 -2.76 15.76
CA LYS A 162 2.42 -2.97 16.22
C LYS A 162 3.40 -3.09 15.05
N SER A 163 3.09 -3.93 14.06
CA SER A 163 3.94 -4.08 12.87
C SER A 163 4.07 -2.79 12.07
N ALA A 164 3.01 -1.99 11.98
CA ALA A 164 3.02 -0.67 11.35
C ALA A 164 3.91 0.32 12.09
N ARG A 165 3.88 0.33 13.42
CA ARG A 165 4.78 1.15 14.22
C ARG A 165 6.23 0.77 13.97
N GLU A 166 6.55 -0.52 14.02
CA GLU A 166 7.91 -1.01 13.80
C GLU A 166 8.41 -0.73 12.37
N GLY A 167 7.55 -0.89 11.37
CA GLY A 167 7.88 -0.50 9.99
C GLY A 167 8.16 0.99 9.87
N LEU A 168 7.45 1.86 10.61
CA LEU A 168 7.68 3.31 10.57
C LEU A 168 9.04 3.68 11.17
N LEU A 169 9.44 3.00 12.24
CA LEU A 169 10.78 3.14 12.82
C LEU A 169 11.88 2.71 11.86
N ARG A 170 11.63 1.65 11.06
CA ARG A 170 12.58 1.18 10.03
C ARG A 170 12.75 2.16 8.87
N ILE A 171 11.70 2.87 8.47
CA ILE A 171 11.82 3.85 7.37
C ILE A 171 12.36 5.20 7.79
N LYS A 172 12.25 5.58 9.08
CA LYS A 172 12.78 6.84 9.60
C LYS A 172 14.24 7.13 9.20
N PRO A 173 15.19 6.17 9.24
CA PRO A 173 16.56 6.40 8.75
C PRO A 173 16.68 6.43 7.22
N ILE A 174 15.71 5.89 6.47
CA ILE A 174 15.77 5.73 5.01
C ILE A 174 15.23 6.99 4.30
N VAL A 175 14.29 7.70 4.93
CA VAL A 175 13.75 8.95 4.38
C VAL A 175 14.78 10.08 4.43
N LYS A 176 14.81 10.89 3.37
CA LYS A 176 15.93 11.80 3.08
C LYS A 176 15.72 13.19 3.69
N SER A 177 14.49 13.70 3.67
CA SER A 177 14.20 15.07 4.10
C SER A 177 13.74 15.16 5.56
N LYS A 178 13.90 16.35 6.14
CA LYS A 178 13.36 16.66 7.46
C LYS A 178 11.83 16.55 7.48
N GLY A 179 11.15 17.06 6.45
CA GLY A 179 9.68 16.98 6.36
C GLY A 179 9.17 15.53 6.34
N GLN A 180 9.85 14.63 5.63
CA GLN A 180 9.52 13.21 5.64
C GLN A 180 9.73 12.59 7.03
N LYS A 181 10.82 12.91 7.72
CA LYS A 181 11.09 12.44 9.09
C LYS A 181 10.04 12.93 10.08
N ASP A 182 9.65 14.20 9.98
CA ASP A 182 8.61 14.81 10.81
C ASP A 182 7.24 14.14 10.57
N LEU A 183 6.94 13.77 9.33
CA LEU A 183 5.74 13.01 8.99
C LEU A 183 5.79 11.59 9.57
N VAL A 184 6.94 10.89 9.49
CA VAL A 184 7.12 9.58 10.13
C VAL A 184 6.91 9.68 11.64
N ASP A 185 7.50 10.69 12.29
CA ASP A 185 7.36 10.89 13.74
C ASP A 185 5.92 11.16 14.16
N TYR A 186 5.20 11.96 13.37
CA TYR A 186 3.77 12.16 13.59
C TYR A 186 2.98 10.85 13.48
N LEU A 187 3.27 10.02 12.47
CA LEU A 187 2.61 8.73 12.28
C LEU A 187 2.93 7.74 13.42
N VAL A 188 4.19 7.68 13.86
CA VAL A 188 4.61 6.83 14.99
C VAL A 188 3.86 7.24 16.26
N ASN A 189 3.85 8.53 16.60
CA ASN A 189 3.13 9.03 17.78
C ASN A 189 1.61 8.75 17.70
N THR A 190 1.04 8.86 16.50
CA THR A 190 -0.37 8.53 16.27
C THR A 190 -0.64 7.04 16.55
N LEU A 191 0.25 6.14 16.12
CA LEU A 191 0.13 4.72 16.43
C LEU A 191 0.38 4.42 17.91
N ASP A 192 1.31 5.11 18.57
CA ASP A 192 1.55 4.97 20.02
C ASP A 192 0.28 5.29 20.84
N LYS A 193 -0.46 6.34 20.44
CA LYS A 193 -1.76 6.68 21.03
C LYS A 193 -2.78 5.57 20.81
N ARG A 194 -2.80 4.96 19.61
CA ARG A 194 -3.70 3.86 19.29
C ARG A 194 -3.35 2.54 20.00
N ILE A 195 -2.07 2.30 20.24
CA ILE A 195 -1.59 1.17 21.02
C ILE A 195 -2.03 1.33 22.48
N SER A 196 -1.96 2.56 23.00
CA SER A 196 -2.38 2.90 24.36
C SER A 196 -3.91 2.94 24.52
N ASN A 197 -4.64 3.32 23.46
CA ASN A 197 -6.10 3.41 23.43
C ASN A 197 -6.64 2.87 22.10
N ASN A 198 -7.24 1.68 22.13
CA ASN A 198 -7.72 0.99 20.93
C ASN A 198 -8.82 1.74 20.17
N ASP A 199 -9.58 2.62 20.84
CA ASP A 199 -10.64 3.43 20.23
C ASP A 199 -10.12 4.74 19.62
N TYR A 200 -8.81 5.02 19.76
CA TYR A 200 -8.20 6.21 19.18
C TYR A 200 -8.29 6.18 17.65
N LYS A 201 -9.00 7.16 17.11
CA LYS A 201 -9.14 7.35 15.66
C LYS A 201 -7.99 8.19 15.14
N VAL A 202 -7.27 7.65 14.16
CA VAL A 202 -6.25 8.39 13.41
C VAL A 202 -6.91 9.58 12.72
N ASN A 203 -6.39 10.79 12.92
CA ASN A 203 -6.88 11.98 12.22
C ASN A 203 -6.37 11.98 10.78
N SER A 204 -7.13 11.34 9.89
CA SER A 204 -6.75 11.19 8.48
C SER A 204 -6.55 12.53 7.77
N GLU A 205 -7.29 13.58 8.13
CA GLU A 205 -7.17 14.89 7.49
C GLU A 205 -5.88 15.61 7.89
N GLU A 206 -5.43 15.46 9.13
CA GLU A 206 -4.16 16.01 9.58
C GLU A 206 -2.96 15.28 8.93
N VAL A 207 -3.05 13.95 8.80
CA VAL A 207 -2.08 13.15 8.03
C VAL A 207 -2.00 13.65 6.58
N LYS A 208 -3.16 13.83 5.90
CA LYS A 208 -3.22 14.39 4.54
C LYS A 208 -2.57 15.75 4.45
N LYS A 209 -2.90 16.64 5.39
CA LYS A 209 -2.37 18.00 5.43
C LYS A 209 -0.85 18.00 5.53
N LYS A 210 -0.28 17.20 6.43
CA LYS A 210 1.17 17.07 6.60
C LYS A 210 1.84 16.46 5.37
N TYR A 211 1.26 15.41 4.78
CA TYR A 211 1.77 14.83 3.55
C TYR A 211 1.75 15.82 2.37
N LYS A 212 0.64 16.52 2.16
CA LYS A 212 0.49 17.54 1.09
C LYS A 212 1.36 18.76 1.30
N SER A 213 1.85 19.00 2.52
CA SER A 213 2.80 20.08 2.81
C SER A 213 4.23 19.77 2.36
N LEU A 214 4.53 18.51 2.04
CA LEU A 214 5.82 18.12 1.47
C LEU A 214 5.92 18.58 0.00
N PRO A 215 7.13 18.90 -0.51
CA PRO A 215 7.37 19.07 -1.93
C PRO A 215 6.91 17.85 -2.75
N LEU A 216 6.44 18.03 -3.98
CA LEU A 216 5.90 16.93 -4.81
C LEU A 216 6.87 15.75 -4.98
N ALA A 217 8.16 16.01 -5.19
CA ALA A 217 9.18 14.97 -5.26
C ALA A 217 9.37 14.21 -3.93
N GLU A 218 9.17 14.88 -2.80
CA GLU A 218 9.22 14.27 -1.47
C GLU A 218 7.96 13.44 -1.19
N GLN A 219 6.79 13.88 -1.67
CA GLN A 219 5.55 13.12 -1.60
C GLN A 219 5.69 11.78 -2.32
N GLU A 220 6.23 11.79 -3.54
CA GLU A 220 6.41 10.60 -4.37
C GLU A 220 7.44 9.64 -3.76
N SER A 221 8.61 10.15 -3.37
CA SER A 221 9.64 9.32 -2.73
C SER A 221 9.18 8.74 -1.40
N PHE A 222 8.44 9.50 -0.59
CA PHE A 222 7.84 9.00 0.65
C PHE A 222 6.82 7.91 0.38
N LYS A 223 5.92 8.12 -0.60
CA LYS A 223 4.94 7.12 -1.03
C LYS A 223 5.61 5.81 -1.46
N ASN A 224 6.70 5.88 -2.20
CA ASN A 224 7.45 4.70 -2.63
C ASN A 224 8.05 3.93 -1.46
N VAL A 225 8.66 4.65 -0.49
CA VAL A 225 9.22 4.03 0.72
C VAL A 225 8.11 3.36 1.54
N ILE A 226 6.99 4.04 1.77
CA ILE A 226 5.82 3.48 2.47
C ILE A 226 5.28 2.25 1.73
N CYS A 227 5.19 2.28 0.41
CA CYS A 227 4.68 1.14 -0.37
C CYS A 227 5.63 -0.07 -0.38
N ALA A 228 6.94 0.16 -0.27
CA ALA A 228 7.96 -0.88 -0.25
C ALA A 228 8.12 -1.53 1.13
N THR A 229 7.94 -0.76 2.21
CA THR A 229 8.19 -1.25 3.57
C THR A 229 7.00 -1.94 4.21
N PHE A 230 5.77 -1.59 3.82
CA PHE A 230 4.57 -2.04 4.51
C PHE A 230 3.67 -2.88 3.63
N THR A 231 3.12 -3.93 4.21
CA THR A 231 1.99 -4.66 3.64
C THR A 231 0.73 -3.80 3.70
N ILE A 232 -0.26 -4.14 2.86
CA ILE A 232 -1.53 -3.40 2.76
C ILE A 232 -2.27 -3.29 4.09
N GLY A 233 -2.15 -4.29 4.96
CA GLY A 233 -2.87 -4.30 6.23
C GLY A 233 -2.13 -3.73 7.42
N GLU A 234 -0.81 -3.59 7.34
CA GLU A 234 -0.06 -2.88 8.38
C GLU A 234 -0.46 -1.40 8.40
N LEU A 235 -0.70 -0.78 7.23
CA LEU A 235 -0.98 0.65 7.16
C LEU A 235 -2.40 1.02 6.75
N MET A 236 -3.40 0.13 6.75
CA MET A 236 -4.70 0.42 6.09
C MET A 236 -5.32 1.78 6.48
N ASP A 237 -5.36 2.12 7.77
CA ASP A 237 -5.93 3.39 8.26
C ASP A 237 -5.05 4.62 7.99
N ILE A 238 -3.73 4.44 7.93
CA ILE A 238 -2.77 5.51 7.61
C ILE A 238 -2.65 5.70 6.10
N ARG A 239 -2.80 4.63 5.32
CA ARG A 239 -2.63 4.62 3.88
C ARG A 239 -3.83 5.26 3.18
N ASP A 240 -5.04 4.95 3.64
CA ASP A 240 -6.24 5.69 3.21
C ASP A 240 -6.14 7.18 3.57
N ALA A 241 -5.53 7.51 4.72
CA ALA A 241 -5.22 8.89 5.06
C ALA A 241 -4.16 9.49 4.13
N LEU A 242 -3.11 8.77 3.75
CA LEU A 242 -2.09 9.27 2.82
C LEU A 242 -2.55 9.30 1.34
N GLY A 243 -3.72 8.73 1.03
CA GLY A 243 -4.23 8.61 -0.34
C GLY A 243 -3.51 7.55 -1.18
N VAL A 244 -3.08 6.44 -0.56
CA VAL A 244 -2.28 5.36 -1.17
C VAL A 244 -2.93 3.96 -0.97
#